data_AF-A0A0C2BHG4-F1
#
_entry.id   AF-A0A0C2BHG4-F1
#
_cell.length_a   1.000
_cell.length_b   1.000
_cell.length_c   1.000
_cell.angle_alpha   90.00
_cell.angle_beta   90.00
_cell.angle_gamma   90.00
#
_symmetry.space_group_name_H-M   'P 1'
#
loop_
_entity.id
_entity.type
_entity.pdbx_description
1 polymer ?
#
loop_
_entity_poly.entity_id
_entity_poly.type
_entity_poly.pdbx_seq_one_letter_code
_entity_poly.pdbx_strand_id
1 'polypeptide(L)'
;RSGEAHVVLCEAAGRPPGQLPLLAGELHRAGLGADWAELLWEASSLPPAPLAAAAGALAGAGRDGDCAQLLRQGASRPAEEIADAVLALGEVGRAPEAQALLSAFVQSRTPEDAALIAAPDPRRLVPQLLDAARAVSSARERDLVHALRIAGIPAA
;
A
#
# COMPACT_ATOMS: atom_id res chain seq x y z
N ARG A 1 -9.60 -21.18 -21.10
CA ARG A 1 -10.19 -19.87 -21.47
C ARG A 1 -9.90 -18.76 -20.43
N SER A 2 -9.04 -18.94 -19.41
CA SER A 2 -8.71 -17.86 -18.44
C SER A 2 -7.53 -16.97 -18.87
N GLY A 3 -6.72 -17.37 -19.85
CA GLY A 3 -5.53 -16.61 -20.26
C GLY A 3 -5.86 -15.26 -20.92
N GLU A 4 -6.90 -15.18 -21.76
CA GLU A 4 -7.27 -13.94 -22.44
C GLU A 4 -7.84 -12.89 -21.48
N ALA A 5 -8.67 -13.32 -20.52
CA ALA A 5 -9.18 -12.43 -19.47
C ALA A 5 -8.05 -11.90 -18.59
N HIS A 6 -7.12 -12.77 -18.19
CA HIS A 6 -5.97 -12.39 -17.37
C HIS A 6 -5.06 -11.35 -18.06
N VAL A 7 -4.75 -11.54 -19.35
CA VAL A 7 -3.95 -10.56 -20.12
C VAL A 7 -4.63 -9.20 -20.16
N VAL A 8 -5.94 -9.15 -20.39
CA VAL A 8 -6.72 -7.90 -20.41
C VAL A 8 -6.70 -7.20 -19.04
N LEU A 9 -6.74 -7.97 -17.94
CA LEU A 9 -6.67 -7.42 -16.59
C LEU A 9 -5.27 -6.86 -16.25
N CYS A 10 -4.20 -7.55 -16.63
CA CYS A 10 -2.84 -7.02 -16.47
C CYS A 10 -2.63 -5.74 -17.30
N GLU A 11 -3.11 -5.72 -18.55
CA GLU A 11 -3.09 -4.52 -19.38
C GLU A 11 -3.89 -3.38 -18.75
N ALA A 12 -5.05 -3.67 -18.17
CA ALA A 12 -5.88 -2.69 -17.50
C ALA A 12 -5.24 -2.14 -16.21
N ALA A 13 -4.56 -2.99 -15.42
CA ALA A 13 -3.80 -2.56 -14.25
C ALA A 13 -2.62 -1.66 -14.61
N GLY A 14 -1.99 -1.88 -15.77
CA GLY A 14 -0.90 -1.04 -16.30
C GLY A 14 -1.34 0.29 -16.94
N ARG A 15 -2.65 0.57 -17.05
CA ARG A 15 -3.16 1.83 -17.62
C ARG A 15 -2.90 3.02 -16.71
N PRO A 16 -3.01 4.27 -17.22
CA PRO A 16 -2.89 5.47 -16.41
C PRO A 16 -3.77 5.39 -15.16
N PRO A 17 -3.23 5.58 -13.95
CA PRO A 17 -3.93 5.37 -12.69
C PRO A 17 -5.27 6.10 -12.55
N GLY A 18 -5.39 7.29 -13.16
CA GLY A 18 -6.64 8.07 -13.18
C GLY A 18 -7.81 7.38 -13.90
N GLN A 19 -7.59 6.32 -14.67
CA GLN A 19 -8.64 5.55 -15.33
C GLN A 19 -9.25 4.46 -14.44
N LEU A 20 -8.55 4.04 -13.37
CA LEU A 20 -8.99 2.96 -12.48
C LEU A 20 -10.36 3.23 -11.84
N PRO A 21 -10.64 4.43 -11.29
CA PRO A 21 -11.96 4.69 -10.68
C PRO A 21 -13.11 4.63 -11.69
N LEU A 22 -12.88 5.07 -12.93
CA LEU A 22 -13.88 5.01 -14.01
C LEU A 22 -14.16 3.56 -14.39
N LEU A 23 -13.11 2.77 -14.58
CA LEU A 23 -13.23 1.35 -14.92
C LEU A 23 -14.00 0.57 -13.85
N ALA A 24 -13.75 0.87 -12.57
CA ALA A 24 -14.51 0.25 -11.49
C ALA A 24 -16.01 0.57 -11.56
N GLY A 25 -16.36 1.83 -11.86
CA GLY A 25 -17.75 2.24 -12.06
C GLY A 25 -18.43 1.50 -13.21
N GLU A 26 -17.72 1.29 -14.33
CA GLU A 26 -18.22 0.51 -15.47
C GLU A 26 -18.42 -0.97 -15.11
N LEU A 27 -17.41 -1.60 -14.49
CA LEU A 27 -17.46 -3.02 -14.11
C LEU A 27 -18.58 -3.29 -13.11
N HIS A 28 -18.75 -2.46 -12.08
CA HIS A 28 -19.84 -2.61 -11.13
C HIS A 28 -21.21 -2.46 -11.78
N ARG A 29 -21.38 -1.48 -12.69
CA ARG A 29 -22.65 -1.32 -13.43
C ARG A 29 -22.94 -2.50 -14.35
N ALA A 30 -21.91 -3.15 -14.87
CA ALA A 30 -22.04 -4.37 -15.68
C ALA A 30 -22.23 -5.65 -14.83
N GLY A 31 -22.22 -5.57 -13.50
CA GLY A 31 -22.28 -6.74 -12.61
C GLY A 31 -20.97 -7.54 -12.51
N LEU A 32 -19.86 -6.98 -13.00
CA LEU A 32 -18.53 -7.60 -13.08
C LEU A 32 -17.68 -7.28 -11.84
N GLY A 33 -18.28 -7.42 -10.65
CA GLY A 33 -17.58 -7.13 -9.39
C GLY A 33 -16.43 -8.10 -9.09
N ALA A 34 -16.50 -9.33 -9.60
CA ALA A 34 -15.43 -10.32 -9.47
C ALA A 34 -14.19 -9.91 -10.29
N ASP A 35 -14.39 -9.48 -11.55
CA ASP A 35 -13.32 -8.98 -12.42
C ASP A 35 -12.67 -7.73 -11.84
N TRP A 36 -13.45 -6.86 -11.18
CA TRP A 36 -12.89 -5.73 -10.46
C TRP A 36 -11.99 -6.15 -9.28
N ALA A 37 -12.39 -7.17 -8.52
CA ALA A 37 -11.57 -7.69 -7.43
C ALA A 37 -10.26 -8.33 -7.93
N GLU A 38 -10.30 -9.01 -9.08
CA GLU A 38 -9.10 -9.55 -9.74
C GLU A 38 -8.20 -8.43 -10.25
N LEU A 39 -8.77 -7.38 -10.84
CA LEU A 39 -8.01 -6.22 -11.27
C LEU A 39 -7.33 -5.50 -10.09
N LEU A 40 -8.00 -5.35 -8.95
CA LEU A 40 -7.37 -4.80 -7.74
C LEU A 40 -6.19 -5.65 -7.26
N TRP A 41 -6.30 -6.98 -7.37
CA TRP A 41 -5.20 -7.89 -7.05
C TRP A 41 -4.01 -7.68 -8.01
N GLU A 42 -4.25 -7.58 -9.31
CA GLU A 42 -3.20 -7.27 -10.29
C GLU A 42 -2.56 -5.90 -10.02
N ALA A 43 -3.39 -4.88 -9.74
CA ALA A 43 -2.92 -3.54 -9.38
C ALA A 43 -2.07 -3.54 -8.11
N SER A 44 -2.35 -4.42 -7.15
CA SER A 44 -1.55 -4.55 -5.93
C SER A 44 -0.13 -5.06 -6.17
N SER A 45 0.08 -5.75 -7.29
CA SER A 45 1.37 -6.31 -7.74
C SER A 45 2.18 -5.36 -8.60
N LEU A 46 1.64 -4.18 -8.96
CA LEU A 46 2.38 -3.16 -9.71
C LEU A 46 3.61 -2.67 -8.94
N PRO A 47 4.65 -2.12 -9.60
CA PRO A 47 5.78 -1.50 -8.91
C PRO A 47 5.34 -0.39 -7.93
N PRO A 48 6.16 -0.01 -6.94
CA PRO A 48 5.77 0.89 -5.84
C PRO A 48 5.13 2.22 -6.27
N ALA A 49 5.73 2.91 -7.24
CA ALA A 49 5.19 4.20 -7.70
C ALA A 49 3.85 4.08 -8.45
N PRO A 50 3.68 3.15 -9.42
CA PRO A 50 2.36 2.86 -9.99
C PRO A 50 1.31 2.42 -8.96
N LEU A 51 1.67 1.59 -7.97
CA LEU A 51 0.76 1.23 -6.86
C LEU A 51 0.30 2.49 -6.09
N ALA A 52 1.24 3.35 -5.71
CA ALA A 52 0.96 4.60 -5.00
C ALA A 52 0.01 5.50 -5.81
N ALA A 53 0.23 5.61 -7.12
CA ALA A 53 -0.61 6.40 -8.01
C ALA A 53 -2.02 5.78 -8.16
N ALA A 54 -2.14 4.45 -8.23
CA ALA A 54 -3.43 3.75 -8.25
C ALA A 54 -4.24 3.98 -6.97
N ALA A 55 -3.59 3.83 -5.81
CA ALA A 55 -4.20 4.13 -4.51
C ALA A 55 -4.65 5.60 -4.41
N GLY A 56 -3.80 6.53 -4.82
CA GLY A 56 -4.12 7.96 -4.84
C GLY A 56 -5.26 8.32 -5.79
N ALA A 57 -5.39 7.62 -6.93
CA ALA A 57 -6.50 7.81 -7.86
C ALA A 57 -7.82 7.30 -7.29
N LEU A 58 -7.82 6.13 -6.65
CA LEU A 58 -9.01 5.57 -5.98
C LEU A 58 -9.48 6.47 -4.84
N ALA A 59 -8.57 6.90 -3.96
CA ALA A 59 -8.89 7.83 -2.88
C ALA A 59 -9.36 9.20 -3.40
N GLY A 60 -8.70 9.74 -4.42
CA GLY A 60 -9.11 10.99 -5.07
C GLY A 60 -10.51 10.95 -5.68
N ALA A 61 -10.99 9.76 -6.04
CA ALA A 61 -12.34 9.54 -6.56
C ALA A 61 -13.36 9.13 -5.47
N GLY A 62 -12.98 9.16 -4.18
CA GLY A 62 -13.83 8.76 -3.06
C GLY A 62 -14.10 7.26 -2.97
N ARG A 63 -13.25 6.43 -3.58
CA ARG A 63 -13.34 4.96 -3.54
C ARG A 63 -12.47 4.38 -2.41
N ASP A 64 -12.77 4.82 -1.19
CA ASP A 64 -11.94 4.54 -0.02
C ASP A 64 -11.85 3.04 0.31
N GLY A 65 -12.94 2.30 0.09
CA GLY A 65 -12.98 0.85 0.32
C GLY A 65 -12.02 0.10 -0.61
N ASP A 66 -12.00 0.45 -1.89
CA ASP A 66 -11.12 -0.14 -2.89
C ASP A 66 -9.66 0.28 -2.69
N CYS A 67 -9.43 1.54 -2.35
CA CYS A 67 -8.10 2.03 -1.98
C CYS A 67 -7.55 1.24 -0.77
N ALA A 68 -8.36 1.09 0.29
CA ALA A 68 -7.96 0.35 1.47
C ALA A 68 -7.72 -1.14 1.17
N GLN A 69 -8.52 -1.75 0.28
CA GLN A 69 -8.30 -3.13 -0.18
C GLN A 69 -6.97 -3.26 -0.92
N LEU A 70 -6.72 -2.37 -1.89
CA LEU A 70 -5.49 -2.34 -2.68
C LEU A 70 -4.25 -2.23 -1.79
N LEU A 71 -4.26 -1.30 -0.83
CA LEU A 71 -3.15 -1.08 0.09
C LEU A 71 -2.91 -2.28 1.03
N ARG A 72 -3.97 -2.96 1.49
CA ARG A 72 -3.82 -4.19 2.29
C ARG A 72 -3.19 -5.32 1.49
N GLN A 73 -3.59 -5.51 0.24
CA GLN A 73 -2.99 -6.51 -0.65
C GLN A 73 -1.53 -6.16 -0.95
N GLY A 74 -1.29 -4.89 -1.24
CA GLY A 74 0.04 -4.31 -1.45
C GLY A 74 0.91 -4.23 -0.20
N ALA A 75 0.45 -4.67 0.98
CA ALA A 75 1.31 -4.79 2.18
C ALA A 75 2.08 -6.12 2.23
N SER A 76 1.84 -7.03 1.28
CA SER A 76 2.51 -8.34 1.21
C SER A 76 3.94 -8.30 0.63
N ARG A 77 4.36 -7.15 0.10
CA ARG A 77 5.67 -6.94 -0.56
C ARG A 77 6.83 -6.87 0.45
N PRO A 78 8.09 -6.96 -0.02
CA PRO A 78 9.26 -6.71 0.81
C PRO A 78 9.29 -5.30 1.41
N ALA A 79 9.97 -5.15 2.55
CA ALA A 79 10.06 -3.89 3.29
C ALA A 79 10.63 -2.72 2.44
N GLU A 80 11.58 -3.00 1.55
CA GLU A 80 12.16 -2.00 0.64
C GLU A 80 11.09 -1.44 -0.33
N GLU A 81 10.29 -2.31 -0.95
CA GLU A 81 9.20 -1.88 -1.84
C GLU A 81 8.09 -1.13 -1.08
N ILE A 82 7.89 -1.44 0.20
CA ILE A 82 6.96 -0.69 1.06
C ILE A 82 7.51 0.71 1.34
N ALA A 83 8.81 0.84 1.64
CA ALA A 83 9.45 2.14 1.82
C ALA A 83 9.29 3.01 0.56
N ASP A 84 9.57 2.45 -0.62
CA ASP A 84 9.39 3.14 -1.89
C ASP A 84 7.95 3.58 -2.15
N ALA A 85 6.97 2.71 -1.85
CA ALA A 85 5.56 3.02 -2.04
C ALA A 85 5.09 4.13 -1.09
N VAL A 86 5.52 4.09 0.18
CA VAL A 86 5.22 5.11 1.19
C VAL A 86 5.82 6.47 0.80
N LEU A 87 7.07 6.48 0.34
CA LEU A 87 7.71 7.70 -0.16
C LEU A 87 6.96 8.24 -1.39
N ALA A 88 6.63 7.38 -2.35
CA ALA A 88 5.87 7.77 -3.54
C ALA A 88 4.48 8.35 -3.19
N LEU A 89 3.76 7.77 -2.22
CA LEU A 89 2.51 8.32 -1.71
C LEU A 89 2.70 9.69 -1.06
N GLY A 90 3.78 9.87 -0.30
CA GLY A 90 4.16 11.17 0.28
C GLY A 90 4.38 12.26 -0.77
N GLU A 91 5.10 11.96 -1.85
CA GLU A 91 5.39 12.91 -2.94
C GLU A 91 4.11 13.39 -3.66
N VAL A 92 3.06 12.58 -3.68
CA VAL A 92 1.75 12.95 -4.27
C VAL A 92 0.72 13.44 -3.24
N GLY A 93 1.15 13.73 -2.01
CA GLY A 93 0.29 14.28 -0.95
C GLY A 93 -0.73 13.30 -0.37
N ARG A 94 -0.47 11.99 -0.49
CA ARG A 94 -1.33 10.89 -0.04
C ARG A 94 -0.89 10.31 1.30
N ALA A 95 -0.69 11.19 2.27
CA ALA A 95 -0.27 10.82 3.62
C ALA A 95 -1.23 9.85 4.34
N PRO A 96 -2.58 9.97 4.22
CA PRO A 96 -3.50 8.99 4.80
C PRO A 96 -3.31 7.59 4.22
N GLU A 97 -3.07 7.48 2.91
CA GLU A 97 -2.84 6.21 2.23
C GLU A 97 -1.48 5.62 2.59
N ALA A 98 -0.44 6.44 2.73
CA ALA A 98 0.86 6.01 3.23
C ALA A 98 0.72 5.40 4.64
N GLN A 99 -0.04 6.06 5.51
CA GLN A 99 -0.32 5.58 6.85
C GLN A 99 -1.12 4.27 6.87
N ALA A 100 -2.09 4.12 5.97
CA ALA A 100 -2.87 2.89 5.83
C ALA A 100 -2.00 1.71 5.36
N LEU A 101 -1.08 1.94 4.41
CA LEU A 101 -0.12 0.93 3.95
C LEU A 101 0.82 0.48 5.07
N LEU A 102 1.42 1.43 5.81
CA LEU A 102 2.28 1.13 6.95
C LEU A 102 1.53 0.36 8.05
N SER A 103 0.31 0.77 8.36
CA SER A 103 -0.51 0.11 9.38
C SER A 103 -0.82 -1.35 8.99
N ALA A 104 -1.16 -1.59 7.72
CA ALA A 104 -1.39 -2.93 7.19
C ALA A 104 -0.12 -3.80 7.23
N PHE A 105 1.05 -3.23 6.92
CA PHE A 105 2.32 -3.95 7.02
C PHE A 105 2.67 -4.29 8.48
N VAL A 106 2.62 -3.31 9.39
CA VAL A 106 2.92 -3.52 10.82
C VAL A 106 1.98 -4.53 11.46
N GLN A 107 0.71 -4.57 11.06
CA GLN A 107 -0.25 -5.54 11.57
C GLN A 107 0.08 -6.98 11.11
N SER A 108 0.56 -7.13 9.88
CA SER A 108 0.75 -8.43 9.21
C SER A 108 2.15 -9.01 9.34
N ARG A 109 3.14 -8.21 9.77
CA ARG A 109 4.56 -8.59 9.84
C ARG A 109 5.13 -8.55 11.25
N THR A 110 6.35 -9.07 11.39
CA THR A 110 7.10 -8.98 12.64
C THR A 110 7.61 -7.54 12.85
N PRO A 111 7.87 -7.14 14.10
CA PRO A 111 8.50 -5.85 14.40
C PRO A 111 9.85 -5.68 13.69
N GLU A 112 10.63 -6.76 13.55
CA GLU A 112 11.93 -6.76 12.87
C GLU A 112 11.78 -6.49 11.37
N ASP A 113 10.83 -7.14 10.71
CA ASP A 113 10.52 -6.87 9.29
C ASP A 113 10.04 -5.44 9.09
N ALA A 114 9.23 -4.91 10.01
CA ALA A 114 8.76 -3.53 9.96
C ALA A 114 9.89 -2.51 10.17
N ALA A 115 10.88 -2.81 11.01
CA ALA A 115 12.04 -1.94 11.20
C ALA A 115 12.88 -1.80 9.92
N LEU A 116 12.90 -2.80 9.04
CA LEU A 116 13.62 -2.74 7.77
C LEU A 116 13.09 -1.64 6.83
N ILE A 117 11.81 -1.28 6.94
CA ILE A 117 11.21 -0.19 6.15
C ILE A 117 11.96 1.13 6.41
N ALA A 118 12.46 1.34 7.63
CA ALA A 118 13.13 2.58 7.99
C ALA A 118 14.54 2.71 7.37
N ALA A 119 15.17 1.61 6.93
CA ALA A 119 16.58 1.61 6.54
C ALA A 119 16.94 2.58 5.38
N PRO A 120 16.13 2.74 4.32
CA PRO A 120 16.46 3.62 3.19
C PRO A 120 16.43 5.12 3.56
N ASP A 121 15.50 5.53 4.42
CA ASP A 121 15.40 6.91 4.91
C ASP A 121 14.85 6.96 6.35
N PRO A 122 15.70 6.75 7.37
CA PRO A 122 15.25 6.71 8.75
C PRO A 122 14.57 8.00 9.20
N ARG A 123 15.02 9.15 8.69
CA ARG A 123 14.50 10.47 9.13
C ARG A 123 13.06 10.66 8.70
N ARG A 124 12.70 10.20 7.49
CA ARG A 124 11.33 10.31 6.98
C ARG A 124 10.45 9.17 7.47
N LEU A 125 10.97 7.95 7.57
CA LEU A 125 10.15 6.76 7.73
C LEU A 125 9.92 6.35 9.18
N VAL A 126 10.88 6.59 10.10
CA VAL A 126 10.71 6.21 11.50
C VAL A 126 9.50 6.89 12.17
N PRO A 127 9.28 8.21 12.04
CA PRO A 127 8.10 8.84 12.65
C PRO A 127 6.78 8.24 12.14
N GLN A 128 6.66 8.04 10.82
CA GLN A 128 5.47 7.46 10.19
C GLN A 128 5.23 6.02 10.65
N LEU A 129 6.30 5.21 10.77
CA LEU A 129 6.25 3.85 11.26
C LEU A 129 5.77 3.77 12.72
N LEU A 130 6.25 4.67 13.59
CA LEU A 130 5.82 4.74 14.98
C LEU A 130 4.36 5.18 15.09
N ASP A 131 3.92 6.14 14.28
CA ASP A 131 2.52 6.55 14.22
C ASP A 131 1.62 5.39 13.74
N ALA A 132 2.05 4.64 12.72
CA ALA A 132 1.33 3.48 12.20
C ALA A 132 1.24 2.37 13.26
N ALA A 133 2.35 2.07 13.92
CA ALA A 133 2.37 1.08 15.00
C ALA A 133 1.49 1.50 16.18
N ARG A 134 1.51 2.78 16.56
CA ARG A 134 0.63 3.36 17.60
C ARG A 134 -0.84 3.22 17.23
N ALA A 135 -1.19 3.49 15.97
CA ALA A 135 -2.55 3.35 15.46
C ALA A 135 -3.04 1.89 15.51
N VAL A 136 -2.14 0.91 15.35
CA VAL A 136 -2.45 -0.51 15.52
C VAL A 136 -2.61 -0.87 17.00
N SER A 137 -1.59 -0.60 17.84
CA SER A 137 -1.66 -0.71 19.31
C SER A 137 -0.42 -0.17 20.00
N SER A 138 -0.54 0.20 21.28
CA SER A 138 0.63 0.58 22.08
C SER A 138 1.67 -0.55 22.24
N ALA A 139 1.25 -1.82 22.16
CA ALA A 139 2.17 -2.96 22.18
C ALA A 139 3.04 -2.99 20.91
N ARG A 140 2.42 -2.86 19.74
CA ARG A 140 3.14 -2.81 18.45
C ARG A 140 4.12 -1.65 18.37
N GLU A 141 3.76 -0.48 18.90
CA GLU A 141 4.67 0.65 18.98
C GLU A 141 5.92 0.31 19.80
N ARG A 142 5.76 -0.27 21.00
CA ARG A 142 6.90 -0.65 21.86
C ARG A 142 7.79 -1.71 21.20
N ASP A 143 7.17 -2.71 20.57
CA ASP A 143 7.89 -3.77 19.87
C ASP A 143 8.70 -3.20 18.69
N LEU A 144 8.14 -2.26 17.94
CA LEU A 144 8.83 -1.60 16.84
C LEU A 144 9.98 -0.71 17.32
N VAL A 145 9.79 0.06 18.40
CA VAL A 145 10.88 0.82 19.04
C VAL A 145 12.02 -0.12 19.47
N HIS A 146 11.69 -1.30 19.99
CA HIS A 146 12.69 -2.30 20.34
C HIS A 146 13.43 -2.81 19.10
N ALA A 147 12.71 -3.20 18.05
CA ALA A 147 13.30 -3.69 16.80
C ALA A 147 14.20 -2.66 16.12
N LEU A 148 13.78 -1.38 16.06
CA LEU A 148 14.59 -0.27 15.54
C LEU A 148 15.91 -0.14 16.30
N ARG A 149 15.87 -0.25 17.64
CA ARG A 149 17.07 -0.22 18.48
C ARG A 149 18.02 -1.38 18.17
N ILE A 150 17.50 -2.60 18.02
CA ILE A 150 18.29 -3.78 17.68
C ILE A 150 18.92 -3.62 16.29
N ALA A 151 18.20 -3.01 15.34
CA ALA A 151 18.70 -2.70 14.00
C ALA A 151 19.69 -1.51 13.95
N GLY A 152 19.94 -0.82 15.08
CA GLY A 152 20.79 0.37 15.12
C GLY A 152 20.17 1.60 14.44
N ILE A 153 18.85 1.60 14.22
CA ILE A 153 18.12 2.70 13.60
C ILE A 153 17.59 3.62 14.72
N PRO A 154 17.96 4.92 14.73
CA PRO A 154 17.50 5.84 15.77
C PRO A 154 15.99 6.06 15.70
N ALA A 155 15.29 5.75 16.79
CA ALA A 155 13.95 6.28 17.06
C ALA A 155 14.13 7.67 17.69
N ALA A 156 14.08 8.71 16.86
CA ALA A 156 14.20 10.10 17.30
C ALA A 156 12.98 10.53 18.15
#